data_AF-A0A7C3SUX1-F1
#
_entry.id   AF-A0A7C3SUX1-F1
#
_cell.length_a   1.000
_cell.length_b   1.000
_cell.length_c   1.000
_cell.angle_alpha   90.00
_cell.angle_beta   90.00
_cell.angle_gamma   90.00
#
_symmetry.space_group_name_H-M   'P 1'
#
loop_
_entity.id
_entity.type
_entity.pdbx_description
1 polymer ?
#
loop_
_entity_poly.entity_id
_entity_poly.type
_entity_poly.pdbx_seq_one_letter_code
_entity_poly.pdbx_strand_id
1 'polypeptide(L)'
;MKKTNLIIYILSISLNLSTCMIIALSISSCSKDRYKKSADKETLQIIRTKSEEVPGMLKDFSIEAKQDYNPLENLPVYIETDEAFGASKNQGQEYYLISLEKALEIAMNCSREYLTRKETLYLSALNLTLERYKYTPIFSNKNKVTVTQQTNDKNVPSDYTRALDALETSIPNIQALTGTSAQLLRQYHQILEQAGDVAGWTKPDVEIVDKQSAKGSLQTGVSMLLLGGGRLALQLTNNFFRFLNGNANEEAGSVLSASFTQPLWRGRGKQISAERLTQAERDVLYDLRDFTRYRQEFVVRICKAYYSVLEQRDIVKNNYQSYLNFKASYDRENAFAQEGRKTLTEIGRIQQALLSSEDTWINSLRRYKESLDEFKISIGLSTDSHVMLDPKELVKLKEEGL
;
A
#
# COMPACT_ATOMS: atom_id res chain seq x y z
N MET A 1 -20.22 19.16 56.80
CA MET A 1 -20.18 19.60 55.39
C MET A 1 -18.80 19.56 54.70
N LYS A 2 -17.67 19.27 55.36
CA LYS A 2 -16.33 19.24 54.70
C LYS A 2 -15.94 17.89 54.04
N LYS A 3 -16.49 16.74 54.46
CA LYS A 3 -16.12 15.41 53.92
C LYS A 3 -16.76 15.07 52.56
N THR A 4 -17.97 15.55 52.29
CA THR A 4 -18.69 15.29 51.03
C THR A 4 -18.08 16.02 49.83
N ASN A 5 -17.55 17.23 50.02
CA ASN A 5 -16.89 17.98 48.95
C ASN A 5 -15.49 17.42 48.59
N LEU A 6 -14.79 16.78 49.53
CA LEU A 6 -13.48 16.17 49.26
C LEU A 6 -13.61 14.91 48.38
N ILE A 7 -14.66 14.11 48.60
CA ILE A 7 -14.94 12.89 47.82
C ILE A 7 -15.32 13.24 46.38
N ILE A 8 -16.12 14.29 46.17
CA ILE A 8 -16.51 14.75 44.83
C ILE A 8 -15.30 15.31 44.05
N TYR A 9 -14.37 15.99 44.73
CA TYR A 9 -13.14 16.51 44.11
C TYR A 9 -12.15 15.39 43.72
N ILE A 10 -12.03 14.34 44.54
CA ILE A 10 -11.18 13.19 44.23
C ILE A 10 -11.78 12.35 43.08
N LEU A 11 -13.11 12.21 43.04
CA LEU A 11 -13.83 11.50 41.97
C LEU A 11 -13.70 12.22 40.62
N SER A 12 -13.80 13.56 40.59
CA SER A 12 -13.64 14.36 39.36
C SER A 12 -12.19 14.43 38.86
N ILE A 13 -11.20 14.39 39.76
CA ILE A 13 -9.78 14.31 39.39
C ILE A 13 -9.43 12.94 38.79
N SER A 14 -9.95 11.83 39.35
CA SER A 14 -9.71 10.48 38.80
C SER A 14 -10.33 10.25 37.42
N LEU A 15 -11.50 10.84 37.16
CA LEU A 15 -12.20 10.74 35.87
C LEU A 15 -11.49 11.55 34.77
N ASN A 16 -10.91 12.71 35.12
CA ASN A 16 -10.15 13.56 34.21
C ASN A 16 -8.72 13.02 33.94
N LEU A 17 -8.09 12.36 34.91
CA LEU A 17 -6.76 11.77 34.74
C LEU A 17 -6.81 10.53 33.83
N SER A 18 -7.85 9.70 33.96
CA SER A 18 -8.03 8.51 33.13
C SER A 18 -8.45 8.86 31.70
N THR A 19 -9.25 9.91 31.50
CA THR A 19 -9.59 10.43 30.16
C THR A 19 -8.39 11.12 29.50
N CYS A 20 -7.58 11.89 30.24
CA CYS A 20 -6.32 12.43 29.71
C CYS A 20 -5.30 11.34 29.32
N MET A 21 -5.23 10.23 30.07
CA MET A 21 -4.34 9.12 29.75
C MET A 21 -4.79 8.35 28.48
N ILE A 22 -6.10 8.15 28.31
CA ILE A 22 -6.68 7.55 27.10
C ILE A 22 -6.50 8.48 25.88
N ILE A 23 -6.65 9.79 26.04
CA ILE A 23 -6.42 10.78 24.98
C ILE A 23 -4.92 10.86 24.63
N ALA A 24 -4.01 10.84 25.61
CA ALA A 24 -2.56 10.83 25.37
C ALA A 24 -2.07 9.55 24.66
N LEU A 25 -2.67 8.39 24.96
CA LEU A 25 -2.42 7.13 24.24
C LEU A 25 -3.03 7.13 22.83
N SER A 26 -4.12 7.89 22.61
CA SER A 26 -4.77 8.04 21.30
C SER A 26 -3.99 8.98 20.35
N ILE A 27 -3.23 9.93 20.88
CA ILE A 27 -2.40 10.88 20.09
C ILE A 27 -1.06 10.24 19.65
N SER A 28 -0.74 9.04 20.14
CA SER A 28 0.36 8.22 19.61
C SER A 28 -0.02 7.48 18.31
N SER A 29 -1.00 8.02 17.56
CA SER A 29 -1.29 7.56 16.21
C SER A 29 -0.12 7.94 15.31
N CYS A 30 0.87 7.05 15.24
CA CYS A 30 2.01 7.15 14.34
C CYS A 30 1.49 7.44 12.92
N SER A 31 1.79 8.63 12.40
CA SER A 31 1.49 8.99 11.02
C SER A 31 2.06 7.93 10.06
N LYS A 32 1.26 7.53 9.06
CA LYS A 32 1.66 6.62 7.98
C LYS A 32 2.96 7.07 7.31
N ASP A 33 3.18 8.38 7.20
CA ASP A 33 4.37 8.97 6.57
C ASP A 33 5.65 8.67 7.36
N ARG A 34 5.56 8.58 8.68
CA ARG A 34 6.73 8.26 9.52
C ARG A 34 7.19 6.82 9.30
N TYR A 35 6.25 5.87 9.21
CA TYR A 35 6.59 4.48 8.91
C TYR A 35 7.12 4.32 7.49
N LYS A 36 6.52 5.01 6.52
CA LYS A 36 7.04 5.05 5.14
C LYS A 36 8.49 5.50 5.10
N LYS A 37 8.80 6.68 5.68
CA LYS A 37 10.17 7.23 5.71
C LYS A 37 11.17 6.31 6.42
N SER A 38 10.75 5.63 7.49
CA SER A 38 11.60 4.67 8.19
C SER A 38 11.91 3.44 7.33
N ALA A 39 10.89 2.86 6.69
CA ALA A 39 11.02 1.72 5.80
C ALA A 39 11.88 2.07 4.57
N ASP A 40 11.66 3.23 3.97
CA ASP A 40 12.45 3.75 2.84
C ASP A 40 13.92 3.88 3.24
N LYS A 41 14.21 4.49 4.40
CA LYS A 41 15.57 4.67 4.88
C LYS A 41 16.31 3.34 5.05
N GLU A 42 15.67 2.36 5.71
CA GLU A 42 16.27 1.05 5.93
C GLU A 42 16.49 0.30 4.61
N THR A 43 15.49 0.30 3.74
CA THR A 43 15.54 -0.37 2.43
C THR A 43 16.63 0.21 1.54
N LEU A 44 16.73 1.54 1.45
CA LEU A 44 17.77 2.23 0.69
C LEU A 44 19.17 1.98 1.28
N GLN A 45 19.29 1.89 2.61
CA GLN A 45 20.56 1.54 3.25
C GLN A 45 21.01 0.12 2.91
N ILE A 46 20.09 -0.85 2.88
CA ILE A 46 20.37 -2.23 2.47
C ILE A 46 20.88 -2.24 1.03
N ILE A 47 20.19 -1.56 0.11
CA ILE A 47 20.57 -1.47 -1.30
C ILE A 47 21.96 -0.85 -1.44
N ARG A 48 22.24 0.26 -0.76
CA ARG A 48 23.55 0.93 -0.78
C ARG A 48 24.68 0.08 -0.22
N THR A 49 24.41 -0.69 0.82
CA THR A 49 25.44 -1.54 1.43
C THR A 49 25.74 -2.73 0.52
N LYS A 50 24.71 -3.39 -0.02
CA LYS A 50 24.86 -4.55 -0.89
C LYS A 50 25.30 -4.20 -2.31
N SER A 51 25.12 -2.96 -2.77
CA SER A 51 25.58 -2.55 -4.10
C SER A 51 27.11 -2.57 -4.23
N GLU A 52 27.85 -2.45 -3.12
CA GLU A 52 29.31 -2.60 -3.11
C GLU A 52 29.78 -4.01 -3.52
N GLU A 53 28.93 -5.03 -3.32
CA GLU A 53 29.19 -6.42 -3.70
C GLU A 53 28.89 -6.71 -5.19
N VAL A 54 28.29 -5.75 -5.90
CA VAL A 54 27.83 -5.91 -7.29
C VAL A 54 28.58 -4.93 -8.22
N PRO A 55 29.53 -5.42 -9.04
CA PRO A 55 30.25 -4.59 -10.00
C PRO A 55 29.30 -3.85 -10.96
N GLY A 56 29.50 -2.54 -11.14
CA GLY A 56 28.72 -1.71 -12.05
C GLY A 56 27.39 -1.17 -11.48
N MET A 57 27.07 -1.47 -10.22
CA MET A 57 25.87 -0.94 -9.57
C MET A 57 26.04 0.54 -9.19
N LEU A 58 24.95 1.31 -9.24
CA LEU A 58 24.93 2.71 -8.80
C LEU A 58 25.13 2.81 -7.28
N LYS A 59 25.94 3.77 -6.86
CA LYS A 59 26.10 4.13 -5.44
C LYS A 59 24.86 4.84 -4.91
N ASP A 60 24.28 5.73 -5.72
CA ASP A 60 23.09 6.48 -5.36
C ASP A 60 21.84 5.87 -6.00
N PHE A 61 21.06 5.20 -5.16
CA PHE A 61 19.73 4.68 -5.48
C PHE A 61 18.68 5.43 -4.65
N SER A 62 17.60 5.87 -5.30
CA SER A 62 16.45 6.54 -4.67
C SER A 62 15.19 6.11 -5.42
N ILE A 63 14.12 5.71 -4.73
CA ILE A 63 12.88 5.26 -5.40
C ILE A 63 11.96 6.42 -5.80
N GLU A 64 12.05 7.56 -5.12
CA GLU A 64 11.12 8.67 -5.35
C GLU A 64 11.38 9.33 -6.70
N ALA A 65 10.31 9.51 -7.47
CA ALA A 65 10.35 10.33 -8.67
C ALA A 65 10.68 11.77 -8.28
N LYS A 66 11.55 12.41 -9.05
CA LYS A 66 11.80 13.85 -8.91
C LYS A 66 10.50 14.57 -9.29
N GLN A 67 9.80 15.13 -8.30
CA GLN A 67 8.49 15.75 -8.48
C GLN A 67 8.50 16.90 -9.50
N ASP A 68 9.62 17.62 -9.58
CA ASP A 68 9.77 18.79 -10.46
C ASP A 68 10.57 18.46 -11.73
N TYR A 69 10.62 17.19 -12.15
CA TYR A 69 11.34 16.82 -13.36
C TYR A 69 10.56 17.20 -14.61
N ASN A 70 11.02 18.24 -15.31
CA ASN A 70 10.52 18.60 -16.63
C ASN A 70 11.49 18.07 -17.72
N PRO A 71 11.07 17.09 -18.55
CA PRO A 71 11.94 16.48 -19.54
C PRO A 71 12.33 17.43 -20.70
N LEU A 72 11.52 18.47 -20.95
CA LEU A 72 11.71 19.41 -22.06
C LEU A 72 12.31 20.75 -21.62
N GLU A 73 12.74 20.86 -20.37
CA GLU A 73 13.28 22.10 -19.82
C GLU A 73 14.64 22.46 -20.43
N ASN A 74 14.83 23.75 -20.75
CA ASN A 74 16.09 24.32 -21.24
C ASN A 74 16.67 23.64 -22.50
N LEU A 75 15.82 23.07 -23.35
CA LEU A 75 16.25 22.44 -24.60
C LEU A 75 16.34 23.46 -25.75
N PRO A 76 17.30 23.27 -26.69
CA PRO A 76 17.37 24.09 -27.89
C PRO A 76 16.11 23.88 -28.72
N VAL A 77 15.57 24.96 -29.28
CA VAL A 77 14.44 24.90 -30.21
C VAL A 77 14.97 24.89 -31.64
N TYR A 78 14.42 24.01 -32.46
CA TYR A 78 14.67 23.89 -33.89
C TYR A 78 13.37 24.12 -34.66
N ILE A 79 13.44 24.92 -35.72
CA ILE A 79 12.33 25.13 -36.65
C ILE A 79 12.63 24.31 -37.90
N GLU A 80 11.72 23.41 -38.27
CA GLU A 80 11.92 22.57 -39.45
C GLU A 80 11.80 23.41 -40.73
N THR A 81 12.91 23.53 -41.45
CA THR A 81 12.99 24.27 -42.72
C THR A 81 13.04 23.35 -43.94
N ASP A 82 13.29 22.06 -43.74
CA ASP A 82 13.49 21.12 -44.84
C ASP A 82 12.15 20.67 -45.44
N GLU A 83 11.98 20.94 -46.74
CA GLU A 83 10.76 20.58 -47.50
C GLU A 83 10.50 19.07 -47.49
N ALA A 84 11.52 18.23 -47.30
CA ALA A 84 11.41 16.78 -47.19
C ALA A 84 10.46 16.33 -46.05
N PHE A 85 10.27 17.17 -45.03
CA PHE A 85 9.40 16.90 -43.89
C PHE A 85 8.09 17.71 -43.92
N GLY A 86 7.86 18.47 -45.00
CA GLY A 86 6.65 19.28 -45.17
C GLY A 86 6.71 20.66 -44.51
N ALA A 87 7.90 21.23 -44.34
CA ALA A 87 8.11 22.57 -43.76
C ALA A 87 7.22 23.66 -44.39
N SER A 88 6.96 23.57 -45.70
CA SER A 88 6.08 24.50 -46.43
C SER A 88 4.62 24.49 -45.94
N LYS A 89 4.14 23.35 -45.39
CA LYS A 89 2.77 23.20 -44.84
C LYS A 89 2.66 23.55 -43.35
N ASN A 90 3.77 23.44 -42.60
CA ASN A 90 3.80 23.58 -41.14
C ASN A 90 4.62 24.80 -40.69
N GLN A 91 4.45 25.94 -41.39
CA GLN A 91 5.25 27.14 -41.16
C GLN A 91 5.29 27.53 -39.68
N GLY A 92 6.50 27.53 -39.11
CA GLY A 92 6.75 27.96 -37.73
C GLY A 92 6.56 26.90 -36.65
N GLN A 93 6.42 25.62 -36.99
CA GLN A 93 6.38 24.57 -35.97
C GLN A 93 7.75 24.39 -35.31
N GLU A 94 7.79 24.68 -34.01
CA GLU A 94 8.97 24.56 -33.15
C GLU A 94 9.09 23.15 -32.58
N TYR A 95 10.30 22.59 -32.64
CA TYR A 95 10.64 21.28 -32.08
C TYR A 95 11.76 21.42 -31.06
N TYR A 96 11.62 20.77 -29.90
CA TYR A 96 12.68 20.67 -28.92
C TYR A 96 13.73 19.64 -29.38
N LEU A 97 14.98 20.07 -29.43
CA LEU A 97 16.10 19.23 -29.83
C LEU A 97 16.56 18.34 -28.66
N ILE A 98 16.54 17.03 -28.86
CA ILE A 98 16.94 16.03 -27.87
C ILE A 98 18.27 15.40 -28.30
N SER A 99 19.33 15.64 -27.53
CA SER A 99 20.62 14.95 -27.64
C SER A 99 20.51 13.52 -27.12
N LEU A 100 21.49 12.67 -27.44
CA LEU A 100 21.51 11.29 -26.93
C LEU A 100 21.59 11.25 -25.40
N GLU A 101 22.42 12.12 -24.81
CA GLU A 101 22.54 12.27 -23.35
C GLU A 101 21.19 12.61 -22.71
N LYS A 102 20.50 13.62 -23.27
CA LYS A 102 19.19 14.02 -22.75
C LYS A 102 18.14 12.93 -22.92
N ALA A 103 18.15 12.21 -24.04
CA ALA A 103 17.27 11.07 -24.25
C ALA A 103 17.46 9.98 -23.19
N LEU A 104 18.71 9.63 -22.85
CA LEU A 104 19.02 8.67 -21.80
C LEU A 104 18.56 9.17 -20.42
N GLU A 105 18.78 10.45 -20.12
CA GLU A 105 18.32 11.08 -18.88
C GLU A 105 16.79 11.00 -18.74
N ILE A 106 16.05 11.36 -19.79
CA ILE A 106 14.58 11.27 -19.82
C ILE A 106 14.16 9.81 -19.66
N ALA A 107 14.78 8.89 -20.41
CA ALA A 107 14.45 7.47 -20.34
C ALA A 107 14.63 6.90 -18.93
N MET A 108 15.69 7.26 -18.21
CA MET A 108 15.95 6.78 -16.85
C MET A 108 15.01 7.38 -15.79
N ASN A 109 14.41 8.55 -16.05
CA ASN A 109 13.49 9.22 -15.14
C ASN A 109 12.02 8.95 -15.44
N CYS A 110 11.66 8.74 -16.71
CA CYS A 110 10.28 8.67 -17.19
C CYS A 110 9.88 7.31 -17.78
N SER A 111 10.83 6.48 -18.22
CA SER A 111 10.49 5.18 -18.82
C SER A 111 9.87 4.27 -17.77
N ARG A 112 8.63 3.84 -18.03
CA ARG A 112 7.88 2.95 -17.13
C ARG A 112 8.62 1.64 -16.87
N GLU A 113 9.25 1.08 -17.90
CA GLU A 113 9.98 -0.18 -17.79
C GLU A 113 11.16 -0.06 -16.83
N TYR A 114 11.91 1.04 -16.93
CA TYR A 114 13.04 1.32 -16.03
C TYR A 114 12.57 1.53 -14.58
N LEU A 115 11.51 2.32 -14.39
CA LEU A 115 10.90 2.57 -13.09
C LEU A 115 10.38 1.28 -12.45
N THR A 116 9.69 0.42 -13.20
CA THR A 116 9.20 -0.88 -12.70
C THR A 116 10.36 -1.80 -12.26
N ARG A 117 11.47 -1.83 -13.01
CA ARG A 117 12.65 -2.62 -12.61
C ARG A 117 13.28 -2.09 -11.32
N LYS A 118 13.32 -0.78 -11.16
CA LYS A 118 13.78 -0.10 -9.95
C LYS A 118 12.87 -0.39 -8.74
N GLU A 119 11.56 -0.35 -8.94
CA GLU A 119 10.55 -0.72 -7.94
C GLU A 119 10.65 -2.19 -7.54
N THR A 120 10.91 -3.09 -8.49
CA THR A 120 11.11 -4.53 -8.21
C THR A 120 12.29 -4.75 -7.26
N LEU A 121 13.42 -4.09 -7.52
CA LEU A 121 14.58 -4.14 -6.62
C LEU A 121 14.27 -3.57 -5.24
N TYR A 122 13.54 -2.45 -5.18
CA TYR A 122 13.10 -1.87 -3.92
C TYR A 122 12.21 -2.84 -3.11
N LEU A 123 11.24 -3.48 -3.76
CA LEU A 123 10.34 -4.45 -3.11
C LEU A 123 11.09 -5.69 -2.60
N SER A 124 12.11 -6.15 -3.32
CA SER A 124 12.99 -7.23 -2.85
C SER A 124 13.72 -6.85 -1.56
N ALA A 125 14.33 -5.65 -1.55
CA ALA A 125 14.99 -5.15 -0.35
C ALA A 125 14.01 -4.91 0.81
N LEU A 126 12.78 -4.46 0.52
CA LEU A 126 11.72 -4.31 1.51
C LEU A 126 11.32 -5.68 2.10
N ASN A 127 11.19 -6.73 1.28
CA ASN A 127 10.93 -8.09 1.76
C ASN A 127 12.03 -8.58 2.71
N LEU A 128 13.29 -8.24 2.44
CA LEU A 128 14.39 -8.53 3.37
C LEU A 128 14.22 -7.80 4.71
N THR A 129 13.78 -6.54 4.74
CA THR A 129 13.48 -5.86 6.02
C THR A 129 12.39 -6.58 6.80
N LEU A 130 11.35 -7.07 6.12
CA LEU A 130 10.26 -7.83 6.76
C LEU A 130 10.75 -9.14 7.37
N GLU A 131 11.64 -9.86 6.68
CA GLU A 131 12.25 -11.07 7.23
C GLU A 131 13.16 -10.76 8.42
N ARG A 132 13.91 -9.64 8.38
CA ARG A 132 14.76 -9.18 9.49
C ARG A 132 13.92 -8.82 10.72
N TYR A 133 12.78 -8.16 10.56
CA TYR A 133 11.93 -7.75 11.68
C TYR A 133 11.43 -8.92 12.53
N LYS A 134 11.28 -10.11 11.95
CA LYS A 134 10.91 -11.32 12.73
C LYS A 134 11.91 -11.64 13.84
N TYR A 135 13.18 -11.25 13.67
CA TYR A 135 14.27 -11.48 14.61
C TYR A 135 14.53 -10.29 15.57
N THR A 136 13.69 -9.25 15.50
CA THR A 136 13.74 -8.10 16.40
C THR A 136 12.61 -8.18 17.44
N PRO A 137 12.67 -7.43 18.56
CA PRO A 137 11.57 -7.42 19.52
C PRO A 137 10.31 -6.78 18.90
N ILE A 138 9.25 -7.57 18.76
CA ILE A 138 7.94 -7.14 18.29
C ILE A 138 7.08 -6.80 19.50
N PHE A 139 6.74 -5.53 19.63
CA PHE A 139 5.83 -5.02 20.66
C PHE A 139 4.39 -5.17 20.20
N SER A 140 3.52 -5.61 21.10
CA SER A 140 2.11 -5.83 20.83
C SER A 140 1.27 -5.30 21.99
N ASN A 141 0.11 -4.73 21.65
CA ASN A 141 -0.91 -4.35 22.60
C ASN A 141 -2.25 -4.93 22.15
N LYS A 142 -2.95 -5.61 23.04
CA LYS A 142 -4.28 -6.18 22.81
C LYS A 142 -5.20 -5.70 23.90
N ASN A 143 -6.24 -4.99 23.50
CA ASN A 143 -7.31 -4.52 24.38
C ASN A 143 -8.55 -5.34 24.07
N LYS A 144 -9.11 -6.00 25.08
CA LYS A 144 -10.37 -6.72 24.94
C LYS A 144 -11.32 -6.30 26.05
N VAL A 145 -12.48 -5.80 25.65
CA VAL A 145 -13.62 -5.53 26.53
C VAL A 145 -14.67 -6.58 26.23
N THR A 146 -15.21 -7.19 27.27
CA THR A 146 -16.27 -8.19 27.16
C THR A 146 -17.39 -7.81 28.12
N VAL A 147 -18.59 -7.67 27.57
CA VAL A 147 -19.81 -7.46 28.33
C VAL A 147 -20.53 -8.79 28.40
N THR A 148 -20.91 -9.21 29.59
CA THR A 148 -21.60 -10.48 29.83
C THR A 148 -22.87 -10.20 30.62
N GLN A 149 -23.99 -10.64 30.06
CA GLN A 149 -25.30 -10.61 30.69
C GLN A 149 -25.65 -12.04 31.11
N GLN A 150 -26.06 -12.20 32.36
CA GLN A 150 -26.50 -13.48 32.91
C GLN A 150 -27.81 -13.25 33.68
N THR A 151 -28.82 -14.03 33.34
CA THR A 151 -30.08 -14.06 34.07
C THR A 151 -30.02 -15.18 35.11
N ASN A 152 -30.29 -14.84 36.36
CA ASN A 152 -30.43 -15.81 37.43
C ASN A 152 -31.86 -15.83 37.93
N ASP A 153 -32.45 -17.02 37.95
CA ASP A 153 -33.76 -17.27 38.55
C ASP A 153 -33.60 -17.28 40.07
N LYS A 154 -34.23 -16.31 40.74
CA LYS A 154 -34.28 -16.25 42.20
C LYS A 154 -35.67 -16.66 42.65
N ASN A 155 -35.73 -17.76 43.38
CA ASN A 155 -36.97 -18.22 44.02
C ASN A 155 -37.29 -17.28 45.19
N VAL A 156 -38.41 -16.57 45.08
CA VAL A 156 -38.94 -15.70 46.14
C VAL A 156 -40.22 -16.35 46.69
N PRO A 157 -40.50 -16.28 48.00
CA PRO A 157 -41.77 -16.79 48.54
C PRO A 157 -42.94 -16.15 47.81
N SER A 158 -43.94 -16.96 47.42
CA SER A 158 -45.13 -16.46 46.75
C SER A 158 -45.91 -15.50 47.63
N ASP A 159 -46.76 -14.67 47.01
CA ASP A 159 -47.66 -13.76 47.72
C ASP A 159 -48.52 -14.49 48.76
N TYR A 160 -48.96 -15.70 48.45
CA TYR A 160 -49.74 -16.53 49.36
C TYR A 160 -48.92 -16.97 50.58
N THR A 161 -47.70 -17.46 50.37
CA THR A 161 -46.79 -17.85 51.46
C THR A 161 -46.41 -16.65 52.33
N ARG A 162 -46.18 -15.47 51.73
CA ARG A 162 -45.94 -14.23 52.48
C ARG A 162 -47.15 -13.81 53.33
N ALA A 163 -48.36 -13.93 52.78
CA ALA A 163 -49.59 -13.62 53.50
C ALA A 163 -49.84 -14.61 54.65
N LEU A 164 -49.53 -15.89 54.46
CA LEU A 164 -49.61 -16.91 55.52
C LEU A 164 -48.62 -16.66 56.65
N ASP A 165 -47.37 -16.32 56.34
CA ASP A 165 -46.34 -16.00 57.35
C ASP A 165 -46.69 -14.71 58.13
N ALA A 166 -47.23 -13.71 57.44
CA ALA A 166 -47.78 -12.51 58.06
C ALA A 166 -49.01 -12.81 58.96
N LEU A 167 -49.88 -13.72 58.53
CA LEU A 167 -51.00 -14.17 59.34
C LEU A 167 -50.49 -14.89 60.59
N GLU A 168 -49.57 -15.85 60.45
CA GLU A 168 -48.96 -16.61 61.55
C GLU A 168 -48.34 -15.69 62.61
N THR A 169 -47.54 -14.73 62.19
CA THR A 169 -46.90 -13.74 63.07
C THR A 169 -47.90 -12.80 63.74
N SER A 170 -49.10 -12.60 63.16
CA SER A 170 -50.16 -11.77 63.72
C SER A 170 -51.15 -12.49 64.65
N ILE A 171 -51.20 -13.84 64.64
CA ILE A 171 -52.10 -14.65 65.48
C ILE A 171 -52.07 -14.25 66.98
N PRO A 172 -50.90 -14.02 67.62
CA PRO A 172 -50.85 -13.64 69.03
C PRO A 172 -51.55 -12.30 69.32
N ASN A 173 -51.43 -11.33 68.41
CA ASN A 173 -52.05 -10.01 68.54
C ASN A 173 -53.56 -10.09 68.32
N ILE A 174 -54.01 -10.91 67.36
CA ILE A 174 -55.43 -11.15 67.11
C ILE A 174 -56.07 -11.82 68.34
N GLN A 175 -55.43 -12.85 68.90
CA GLN A 175 -55.88 -13.52 70.12
C GLN A 175 -56.09 -12.52 71.28
N ALA A 176 -55.15 -11.59 71.47
CA ALA A 176 -55.22 -10.60 72.55
C ALA A 176 -56.40 -9.61 72.37
N LEU A 177 -56.80 -9.33 71.14
CA LEU A 177 -57.86 -8.37 70.83
C LEU A 177 -59.26 -8.99 70.76
N THR A 178 -59.38 -10.22 70.25
CA THR A 178 -60.68 -10.85 69.96
C THR A 178 -61.04 -11.99 70.92
N GLY A 179 -60.12 -12.42 71.79
CA GLY A 179 -60.34 -13.48 72.79
C GLY A 179 -60.55 -14.88 72.20
N THR A 180 -60.41 -15.04 70.88
CA THR A 180 -60.49 -16.32 70.18
C THR A 180 -59.30 -17.21 70.56
N SER A 181 -59.50 -18.53 70.65
CA SER A 181 -58.41 -19.42 71.05
C SER A 181 -57.33 -19.46 69.97
N ALA A 182 -56.07 -19.17 70.33
CA ALA A 182 -54.93 -19.27 69.41
C ALA A 182 -54.83 -20.65 68.75
N GLN A 183 -55.30 -21.69 69.43
CA GLN A 183 -55.30 -23.04 68.92
C GLN A 183 -56.21 -23.20 67.69
N LEU A 184 -57.38 -22.54 67.67
CA LEU A 184 -58.29 -22.60 66.54
C LEU A 184 -57.77 -21.76 65.36
N LEU A 185 -57.18 -20.59 65.63
CA LEU A 185 -56.55 -19.76 64.58
C LEU A 185 -55.36 -20.47 63.93
N ARG A 186 -54.54 -21.19 64.72
CA ARG A 186 -53.46 -22.03 64.19
C ARG A 186 -53.99 -23.20 63.38
N GLN A 187 -55.05 -23.86 63.85
CA GLN A 187 -55.67 -24.96 63.09
C GLN A 187 -56.23 -24.45 61.74
N TYR A 188 -56.81 -23.25 61.73
CA TYR A 188 -57.28 -22.62 60.50
C TYR A 188 -56.12 -22.22 59.57
N HIS A 189 -55.04 -21.64 60.11
CA HIS A 189 -53.81 -21.35 59.36
C HIS A 189 -53.20 -22.62 58.73
N GLN A 190 -53.16 -23.73 59.47
CA GLN A 190 -52.71 -25.04 58.94
C GLN A 190 -53.60 -25.56 57.81
N ILE A 191 -54.91 -25.37 57.90
CA ILE A 191 -55.83 -25.75 56.81
C ILE A 191 -55.57 -24.87 55.58
N LEU A 192 -55.33 -23.57 55.76
CA LEU A 192 -54.99 -22.67 54.65
C LEU A 192 -53.65 -23.05 54.02
N GLU A 193 -52.63 -23.34 54.82
CA GLU A 193 -51.32 -23.83 54.34
C GLU A 193 -51.46 -25.09 53.48
N GLN A 194 -52.17 -26.10 53.98
CA GLN A 194 -52.42 -27.34 53.23
C GLN A 194 -53.26 -27.11 51.96
N ALA A 195 -54.26 -26.24 52.02
CA ALA A 195 -55.07 -25.89 50.85
C ALA A 195 -54.25 -25.14 49.80
N GLY A 196 -53.37 -24.23 50.23
CA GLY A 196 -52.43 -23.51 49.37
C GLY A 196 -51.39 -24.42 48.73
N ASP A 197 -50.88 -25.41 49.47
CA ASP A 197 -49.97 -26.44 48.94
C ASP A 197 -50.63 -27.27 47.83
N VAL A 198 -51.86 -27.73 48.06
CA VAL A 198 -52.62 -28.51 47.07
C VAL A 198 -52.96 -27.66 45.84
N ALA A 199 -53.30 -26.39 46.02
CA ALA A 199 -53.53 -25.45 44.93
C ALA A 199 -52.24 -25.02 44.21
N GLY A 200 -51.07 -25.36 44.75
CA GLY A 200 -49.75 -24.97 44.24
C GLY A 200 -49.39 -23.51 44.48
N TRP A 201 -50.15 -22.79 45.30
CA TRP A 201 -49.96 -21.38 45.62
C TRP A 201 -48.81 -21.12 46.59
N THR A 202 -48.34 -22.13 47.30
CA THR A 202 -47.15 -22.05 48.16
C THR A 202 -45.83 -22.22 47.41
N LYS A 203 -45.88 -22.60 46.12
CA LYS A 203 -44.69 -22.71 45.28
C LYS A 203 -44.02 -21.35 45.15
N PRO A 204 -42.69 -21.25 45.25
CA PRO A 204 -42.00 -19.97 45.13
C PRO A 204 -42.21 -19.37 43.73
N ASP A 205 -42.38 -18.05 43.69
CA ASP A 205 -42.37 -17.30 42.44
C ASP A 205 -40.93 -17.16 41.95
N VAL A 206 -40.74 -17.29 40.63
CA VAL A 206 -39.44 -17.13 40.00
C VAL A 206 -39.27 -15.68 39.58
N GLU A 207 -38.40 -14.95 40.27
CA GLU A 207 -37.98 -13.61 39.87
C GLU A 207 -36.70 -13.70 39.04
N ILE A 208 -36.75 -13.25 37.79
CA ILE A 208 -35.58 -13.23 36.90
C ILE A 208 -34.73 -12.00 37.24
N VAL A 209 -33.54 -12.22 37.79
CA VAL A 209 -32.59 -11.14 38.10
C VAL A 209 -31.56 -11.03 36.98
N ASP A 210 -31.55 -9.90 36.28
CA ASP A 210 -30.52 -9.58 35.28
C ASP A 210 -29.23 -9.10 35.96
N LYS A 211 -28.12 -9.78 35.67
CA LYS A 211 -26.78 -9.39 36.08
C LYS A 211 -25.95 -9.03 34.86
N GLN A 212 -25.55 -7.77 34.82
CA GLN A 212 -24.68 -7.24 33.77
C GLN A 212 -23.28 -6.99 34.32
N SER A 213 -22.27 -7.57 33.69
CA SER A 213 -20.87 -7.39 34.04
C SER A 213 -20.04 -6.94 32.85
N ALA A 214 -19.08 -6.06 33.10
CA ALA A 214 -18.10 -5.63 32.12
C ALA A 214 -16.70 -6.03 32.59
N LYS A 215 -15.99 -6.80 31.76
CA LYS A 215 -14.60 -7.19 31.99
C LYS A 215 -13.71 -6.54 30.94
N GLY A 216 -12.74 -5.76 31.39
CA GLY A 216 -11.66 -5.24 30.56
C GLY A 216 -10.38 -6.03 30.78
N SER A 217 -9.68 -6.31 29.69
CA SER A 217 -8.36 -6.92 29.69
C SER A 217 -7.43 -6.13 28.78
N LEU A 218 -6.30 -5.71 29.33
CA LEU A 218 -5.20 -5.04 28.64
C LEU A 218 -4.01 -6.01 28.65
N GLN A 219 -3.59 -6.48 27.48
CA GLN A 219 -2.45 -7.35 27.30
C GLN A 219 -1.37 -6.61 26.50
N THR A 220 -0.28 -6.28 27.15
CA THR A 220 0.92 -5.73 26.50
C THR A 220 1.99 -6.82 26.43
N GLY A 221 2.74 -6.89 25.34
CA GLY A 221 3.77 -7.92 25.23
C GLY A 221 4.85 -7.62 24.22
N VAL A 222 6.00 -8.26 24.43
CA VAL A 222 7.15 -8.25 23.53
C VAL A 222 7.44 -9.69 23.13
N SER A 223 7.63 -9.93 21.83
CA SER A 223 8.01 -11.25 21.32
C SER A 223 9.15 -11.16 20.32
N MET A 224 10.04 -12.15 20.30
CA MET A 224 11.19 -12.20 19.39
C MET A 224 11.42 -13.64 18.92
N LEU A 225 11.73 -13.81 17.63
CA LEU A 225 12.28 -15.05 17.10
C LEU A 225 13.81 -15.01 17.17
N LEU A 226 14.41 -16.03 17.76
CA LEU A 226 15.86 -16.19 17.79
C LEU A 226 16.32 -16.88 16.51
N LEU A 227 17.54 -16.58 16.06
CA LEU A 227 18.15 -17.21 14.89
C LEU A 227 18.18 -18.75 14.99
N GLY A 228 18.25 -19.32 16.19
CA GLY A 228 18.22 -20.77 16.43
C GLY A 228 16.83 -21.42 16.39
N GLY A 229 15.78 -20.66 16.08
CA GLY A 229 14.38 -21.12 16.01
C GLY A 229 13.59 -20.97 17.31
N GLY A 230 14.26 -20.57 18.40
CA GLY A 230 13.60 -20.30 19.68
C GLY A 230 12.72 -19.06 19.64
N ARG A 231 11.64 -19.04 20.41
CA ARG A 231 10.76 -17.88 20.58
C ARG A 231 10.80 -17.44 22.04
N LEU A 232 11.06 -16.16 22.26
CA LEU A 232 10.99 -15.53 23.57
C LEU A 232 9.79 -14.58 23.58
N ALA A 233 8.94 -14.66 24.60
CA ALA A 233 7.83 -13.75 24.78
C ALA A 233 7.64 -13.35 26.24
N LEU A 234 7.52 -12.05 26.47
CA LEU A 234 7.16 -11.43 27.75
C LEU A 234 5.80 -10.77 27.59
N GLN A 235 4.85 -11.08 28.45
CA GLN A 235 3.48 -10.56 28.37
C GLN A 235 3.00 -10.12 29.75
N LEU A 236 2.56 -8.87 29.84
CA LEU A 236 1.88 -8.29 31.00
C LEU A 236 0.39 -8.20 30.69
N THR A 237 -0.42 -8.91 31.49
CA THR A 237 -1.88 -8.93 31.39
C THR A 237 -2.49 -8.24 32.61
N ASN A 238 -3.23 -7.17 32.39
CA ASN A 238 -3.99 -6.46 33.40
C ASN A 238 -5.48 -6.71 33.18
N ASN A 239 -6.12 -7.33 34.17
CA ASN A 239 -7.56 -7.56 34.21
C ASN A 239 -8.19 -6.55 35.16
N PHE A 240 -9.20 -5.83 34.67
CA PHE A 240 -10.04 -4.94 35.48
C PHE A 240 -11.50 -5.30 35.23
N PHE A 241 -12.27 -5.39 36.30
CA PHE A 241 -13.65 -5.88 36.26
C PHE A 241 -14.57 -4.90 36.98
N ARG A 242 -15.75 -4.62 36.39
CA ARG A 242 -16.79 -3.78 37.01
C ARG A 242 -18.17 -4.32 36.67
N PHE A 243 -18.98 -4.61 37.68
CA PHE A 243 -20.41 -4.89 37.48
C PHE A 243 -21.12 -3.59 37.06
N LEU A 244 -22.00 -3.69 36.07
CA LEU A 244 -22.85 -2.57 35.65
C LEU A 244 -24.07 -2.46 36.58
N ASN A 245 -24.64 -3.60 36.99
CA ASN A 245 -25.73 -3.72 37.97
C ASN A 245 -25.43 -4.87 38.97
N GLY A 246 -25.65 -4.67 40.27
CA GLY A 246 -25.47 -5.68 41.35
C GLY A 246 -24.33 -5.40 42.33
N ASN A 247 -24.24 -6.19 43.43
CA ASN A 247 -23.18 -6.06 44.43
C ASN A 247 -21.80 -6.43 43.87
N ALA A 248 -20.86 -5.50 43.98
CA ALA A 248 -19.56 -5.58 43.34
C ALA A 248 -18.56 -6.39 44.14
N ASN A 249 -18.10 -7.51 43.56
CA ASN A 249 -16.78 -8.04 43.87
C ASN A 249 -15.82 -7.49 42.80
N GLU A 250 -14.93 -6.58 43.20
CA GLU A 250 -13.89 -6.03 42.33
C GLU A 250 -12.67 -6.94 42.37
N GLU A 251 -12.42 -7.67 41.28
CA GLU A 251 -11.19 -8.41 41.08
C GLU A 251 -10.33 -7.68 40.04
N ALA A 252 -9.35 -6.94 40.52
CA ALA A 252 -8.27 -6.39 39.71
C ALA A 252 -7.03 -7.28 39.88
N GLY A 253 -6.48 -7.75 38.77
CA GLY A 253 -5.33 -8.65 38.77
C GLY A 253 -4.34 -8.31 37.67
N SER A 254 -3.06 -8.29 38.02
CA SER A 254 -1.95 -8.12 37.06
C SER A 254 -1.12 -9.39 37.04
N VAL A 255 -0.86 -9.93 35.85
CA VAL A 255 -0.06 -11.14 35.65
C VAL A 255 1.06 -10.83 34.65
N LEU A 256 2.30 -11.00 35.09
CA LEU A 256 3.47 -11.01 34.22
C LEU A 256 3.82 -12.46 33.89
N SER A 257 3.87 -12.78 32.60
CA SER A 257 4.26 -14.09 32.10
C SER A 257 5.46 -13.99 31.18
N ALA A 258 6.39 -14.93 31.34
CA ALA A 258 7.53 -15.12 30.46
C ALA A 258 7.45 -16.52 29.87
N SER A 259 7.58 -16.64 28.55
CA SER A 259 7.61 -17.92 27.85
C SER A 259 8.83 -17.99 26.94
N PHE A 260 9.49 -19.15 26.99
CA PHE A 260 10.56 -19.50 26.09
C PHE A 260 10.22 -20.84 25.44
N THR A 261 10.23 -20.89 24.11
CA THR A 261 9.88 -22.09 23.35
C THR A 261 11.00 -22.39 22.37
N GLN A 262 11.65 -23.55 22.51
CA GLN A 262 12.73 -23.99 21.62
C GLN A 262 12.36 -25.32 20.96
N PRO A 263 12.23 -25.38 19.63
CA PRO A 263 12.13 -26.64 18.91
C PRO A 263 13.39 -27.48 19.12
N LEU A 264 13.23 -28.76 19.45
CA LEU A 264 14.35 -29.68 19.73
C LEU A 264 14.77 -30.53 18.52
N TRP A 265 13.85 -30.79 17.59
CA TRP A 265 14.04 -31.67 16.44
C TRP A 265 13.73 -30.93 15.13
N ARG A 266 12.44 -30.89 14.73
CA ARG A 266 12.00 -30.19 13.52
C ARG A 266 12.05 -28.68 13.72
N GLY A 267 12.85 -28.00 12.90
CA GLY A 267 12.98 -26.53 12.93
C GLY A 267 14.03 -25.99 13.90
N ARG A 268 14.94 -26.85 14.40
CA ARG A 268 16.08 -26.43 15.23
C ARG A 268 17.28 -26.00 14.37
N GLY A 269 17.96 -24.94 14.80
CA GLY A 269 19.27 -24.55 14.28
C GLY A 269 19.21 -23.44 13.24
N LYS A 270 20.25 -22.59 13.24
CA LYS A 270 20.31 -21.36 12.41
C LYS A 270 20.07 -21.62 10.93
N GLN A 271 20.64 -22.69 10.40
CA GLN A 271 20.50 -23.04 8.98
C GLN A 271 19.06 -23.35 8.56
N ILE A 272 18.22 -23.85 9.47
CA ILE A 272 16.82 -24.18 9.14
C ILE A 272 15.92 -23.01 9.49
N SER A 273 16.06 -22.47 10.70
CA SER A 273 15.17 -21.42 11.20
C SER A 273 15.39 -20.09 10.46
N ALA A 274 16.64 -19.76 10.13
CA ALA A 274 17.01 -18.54 9.42
C ALA A 274 17.17 -18.74 7.90
N GLU A 275 16.74 -19.87 7.35
CA GLU A 275 16.84 -20.13 5.90
C GLU A 275 16.08 -19.08 5.09
N ARG A 276 14.86 -18.72 5.50
CA ARG A 276 14.07 -17.67 4.82
C ARG A 276 14.78 -16.31 4.81
N LEU A 277 15.46 -15.96 5.91
CA LEU A 277 16.25 -14.74 5.98
C LEU A 277 17.45 -14.82 5.03
N THR A 278 18.13 -15.96 5.00
CA THR A 278 19.28 -16.20 4.11
C THR A 278 18.88 -16.15 2.64
N GLN A 279 17.72 -16.71 2.30
CA GLN A 279 17.14 -16.63 0.95
C GLN A 279 16.84 -15.18 0.58
N ALA A 280 16.11 -14.45 1.43
CA ALA A 280 15.83 -13.03 1.18
C ALA A 280 17.12 -12.19 1.03
N GLU A 281 18.18 -12.50 1.77
CA GLU A 281 19.47 -11.81 1.61
C GLU A 281 20.18 -12.08 0.28
N ARG A 282 20.00 -13.28 -0.27
CA ARG A 282 20.51 -13.68 -1.59
C ARG A 282 19.64 -13.12 -2.71
N ASP A 283 18.32 -13.14 -2.55
CA ASP A 283 17.37 -12.62 -3.53
C ASP A 283 17.67 -11.15 -3.84
N VAL A 284 17.89 -10.32 -2.80
CA VAL A 284 18.31 -8.92 -2.99
C VAL A 284 19.61 -8.79 -3.77
N LEU A 285 20.59 -9.66 -3.52
CA LEU A 285 21.87 -9.63 -4.25
C LEU A 285 21.70 -10.01 -5.72
N TYR A 286 20.83 -10.98 -6.02
CA TYR A 286 20.51 -11.38 -7.38
C TYR A 286 19.71 -10.29 -8.10
N ASP A 287 18.72 -9.69 -7.44
CA ASP A 287 17.95 -8.58 -8.00
C ASP A 287 18.83 -7.35 -8.27
N LEU A 288 19.86 -7.10 -7.45
CA LEU A 288 20.85 -6.05 -7.72
C LEU A 288 21.66 -6.34 -9.00
N ARG A 289 22.08 -7.60 -9.19
CA ARG A 289 22.82 -8.02 -10.40
C ARG A 289 21.95 -7.94 -11.64
N ASP A 290 20.71 -8.40 -11.54
CA ASP A 290 19.74 -8.37 -12.63
C ASP A 290 19.37 -6.93 -12.98
N PHE A 291 19.17 -6.06 -11.99
CA PHE A 291 18.96 -4.64 -12.24
C PHE A 291 20.18 -3.98 -12.89
N THR A 292 21.40 -4.32 -12.46
CA THR A 292 22.63 -3.78 -13.06
C THR A 292 22.77 -4.20 -14.53
N ARG A 293 22.54 -5.47 -14.84
CA ARG A 293 22.53 -5.97 -16.22
C ARG A 293 21.45 -5.30 -17.04
N TYR A 294 20.22 -5.23 -16.50
CA TYR A 294 19.11 -4.55 -17.13
C TYR A 294 19.44 -3.10 -17.51
N ARG A 295 20.09 -2.35 -16.61
CA ARG A 295 20.51 -0.97 -16.88
C ARG A 295 21.48 -0.88 -18.07
N GLN A 296 22.43 -1.80 -18.17
CA GLN A 296 23.39 -1.84 -19.28
C GLN A 296 22.67 -2.13 -20.60
N GLU A 297 21.79 -3.13 -20.62
CA GLU A 297 21.00 -3.49 -21.80
C GLU A 297 20.01 -2.37 -22.20
N PHE A 298 19.41 -1.71 -21.22
CA PHE A 298 18.49 -0.59 -21.42
C PHE A 298 19.19 0.58 -22.10
N VAL A 299 20.36 1.02 -21.60
CA VAL A 299 21.12 2.12 -22.21
C VAL A 299 21.47 1.81 -23.66
N VAL A 300 22.02 0.61 -23.92
CA VAL A 300 22.36 0.19 -25.29
C VAL A 300 21.14 0.18 -26.21
N ARG A 301 19.98 -0.30 -25.70
CA ARG A 301 18.73 -0.30 -26.46
C ARG A 301 18.23 1.10 -26.80
N ILE A 302 18.26 2.04 -25.86
CA ILE A 302 17.87 3.44 -26.12
C ILE A 302 18.82 4.09 -27.12
N CYS A 303 20.14 3.88 -26.99
CA CYS A 303 21.11 4.37 -27.97
C CYS A 303 20.82 3.84 -29.38
N LYS A 304 20.57 2.53 -29.52
CA LYS A 304 20.22 1.93 -30.82
C LYS A 304 18.93 2.51 -31.39
N ALA A 305 17.90 2.67 -30.58
CA ALA A 305 16.63 3.25 -31.02
C ALA A 305 16.80 4.72 -31.46
N TYR A 306 17.60 5.50 -30.72
CA TYR A 306 17.93 6.89 -31.05
C TYR A 306 18.59 7.00 -32.44
N TYR A 307 19.64 6.20 -32.69
CA TYR A 307 20.34 6.23 -33.98
C TYR A 307 19.49 5.67 -35.12
N SER A 308 18.63 4.67 -34.85
CA SER A 308 17.69 4.17 -35.86
C SER A 308 16.72 5.27 -36.33
N VAL A 309 16.25 6.13 -35.43
CA VAL A 309 15.37 7.26 -35.81
C VAL A 309 16.14 8.29 -36.65
N LEU A 310 17.39 8.58 -36.30
CA LEU A 310 18.25 9.48 -37.09
C LEU A 310 18.52 8.92 -38.49
N GLU A 311 18.78 7.62 -38.60
CA GLU A 311 18.93 6.94 -39.89
C GLU A 311 17.65 7.04 -40.75
N GLN A 312 16.47 6.76 -40.16
CA GLN A 312 15.20 6.90 -40.88
C GLN A 312 14.98 8.33 -41.40
N ARG A 313 15.43 9.33 -40.62
CA ARG A 313 15.34 10.72 -41.06
C ARG A 313 16.22 11.00 -42.28
N ASP A 314 17.44 10.49 -42.32
CA ASP A 314 18.33 10.66 -43.47
C ASP A 314 17.81 9.92 -44.72
N ILE A 315 17.18 8.76 -44.53
CA ILE A 315 16.48 8.04 -45.60
C ILE A 315 15.37 8.90 -46.22
N VAL A 316 14.59 9.63 -45.41
CA VAL A 316 13.57 10.56 -45.91
C VAL A 316 14.19 11.64 -46.81
N LYS A 317 15.30 12.24 -46.38
CA LYS A 317 16.01 13.26 -47.17
C LYS A 317 16.51 12.70 -48.50
N ASN A 318 17.10 11.51 -48.49
CA ASN A 318 17.60 10.85 -49.70
C ASN A 318 16.46 10.51 -50.68
N ASN A 319 15.33 10.03 -50.18
CA ASN A 319 14.15 9.73 -51.00
C ASN A 319 13.49 11.00 -51.55
N TYR A 320 13.45 12.07 -50.76
CA TYR A 320 12.96 13.36 -51.21
C TYR A 320 13.83 13.95 -52.33
N GLN A 321 15.16 13.89 -52.17
CA GLN A 321 16.08 14.31 -53.23
C GLN A 321 15.88 13.48 -54.51
N SER A 322 15.62 12.17 -54.37
CA SER A 322 15.31 11.30 -55.50
C SER A 322 14.00 11.73 -56.19
N TYR A 323 12.96 12.04 -55.43
CA TYR A 323 11.70 12.60 -55.95
C TYR A 323 11.93 13.91 -56.73
N LEU A 324 12.72 14.84 -56.19
CA LEU A 324 13.05 16.09 -56.88
C LEU A 324 13.76 15.84 -58.23
N ASN A 325 14.67 14.86 -58.29
CA ASN A 325 15.35 14.49 -59.53
C ASN A 325 14.37 13.92 -60.57
N PHE A 326 13.43 13.06 -60.15
CA PHE A 326 12.37 12.54 -61.03
C PHE A 326 11.41 13.63 -61.49
N LYS A 327 11.06 14.57 -60.61
CA LYS A 327 10.20 15.72 -60.94
C LYS A 327 10.84 16.61 -61.99
N ALA A 328 12.12 16.97 -61.81
CA ALA A 328 12.87 17.75 -62.79
C ALA A 328 13.01 17.01 -64.14
N SER A 329 13.09 15.67 -64.12
CA SER A 329 13.11 14.85 -65.34
C SER A 329 11.75 14.85 -66.04
N TYR A 330 10.66 14.72 -65.28
CA TYR A 330 9.29 14.82 -65.81
C TYR A 330 9.02 16.20 -66.43
N ASP A 331 9.35 17.28 -65.72
CA ASP A 331 9.11 18.65 -66.18
C ASP A 331 9.84 18.94 -67.50
N ARG A 332 11.08 18.45 -67.64
CA ARG A 332 11.88 18.56 -68.86
C ARG A 332 11.27 17.78 -70.03
N GLU A 333 10.90 16.53 -69.80
CA GLU A 333 10.35 15.66 -70.85
C GLU A 333 8.94 16.10 -71.27
N ASN A 334 8.16 16.65 -70.34
CA ASN A 334 6.87 17.29 -70.60
C ASN A 334 7.04 18.54 -71.48
N ALA A 335 8.07 19.36 -71.23
CA ALA A 335 8.37 20.52 -72.09
C ALA A 335 8.70 20.09 -73.53
N PHE A 336 9.51 19.05 -73.73
CA PHE A 336 9.78 18.51 -75.08
C PHE A 336 8.55 17.94 -75.77
N ALA A 337 7.62 17.36 -75.00
CA ALA A 337 6.37 16.87 -75.55
C ALA A 337 5.43 17.99 -76.00
N GLN A 338 5.40 19.12 -75.30
CA GLN A 338 4.66 20.31 -75.72
C GLN A 338 5.19 20.87 -77.04
N GLU A 339 6.49 20.70 -77.31
CA GLU A 339 7.14 21.00 -78.59
C GLU A 339 6.95 19.90 -79.66
N GLY A 340 6.20 18.83 -79.37
CA GLY A 340 5.96 17.71 -80.28
C GLY A 340 7.16 16.77 -80.47
N ARG A 341 8.20 16.87 -79.64
CA ARG A 341 9.46 16.12 -79.76
C ARG A 341 9.47 14.79 -79.02
N LYS A 342 8.43 14.49 -78.23
CA LYS A 342 8.30 13.31 -77.38
C LYS A 342 6.89 12.72 -77.44
N THR A 343 6.79 11.40 -77.30
CA THR A 343 5.50 10.68 -77.35
C THR A 343 4.81 10.69 -75.98
N LEU A 344 3.48 10.68 -75.96
CA LEU A 344 2.69 10.62 -74.72
C LEU A 344 2.98 9.36 -73.89
N THR A 345 3.31 8.25 -74.55
CA THR A 345 3.65 6.99 -73.87
C THR A 345 4.97 7.08 -73.10
N GLU A 346 5.98 7.78 -73.64
CA GLU A 346 7.24 8.03 -72.93
C GLU A 346 7.03 8.91 -71.70
N ILE A 347 6.21 9.96 -71.81
CA ILE A 347 5.84 10.82 -70.67
C ILE A 347 5.12 10.00 -69.61
N GLY A 348 4.17 9.15 -70.01
CA GLY A 348 3.42 8.29 -69.08
C GLY A 348 4.32 7.37 -68.25
N ARG A 349 5.40 6.83 -68.84
CA ARG A 349 6.39 6.03 -68.10
C ARG A 349 7.15 6.86 -67.06
N ILE A 350 7.56 8.08 -67.42
CA ILE A 350 8.28 8.98 -66.50
C ILE A 350 7.34 9.47 -65.39
N GLN A 351 6.08 9.76 -65.73
CA GLN A 351 5.05 10.11 -64.76
C GLN A 351 4.84 8.95 -63.77
N GLN A 352 4.77 7.71 -64.23
CA GLN A 352 4.66 6.55 -63.34
C GLN A 352 5.87 6.43 -62.40
N ALA A 353 7.08 6.67 -62.91
CA ALA A 353 8.30 6.67 -62.08
C ALA A 353 8.29 7.80 -61.03
N LEU A 354 7.83 8.99 -61.40
CA LEU A 354 7.65 10.12 -60.49
C LEU A 354 6.67 9.78 -59.36
N LEU A 355 5.49 9.25 -59.70
CA LEU A 355 4.47 8.85 -58.72
C LEU A 355 5.01 7.75 -57.78
N SER A 356 5.72 6.75 -58.33
CA SER A 356 6.34 5.71 -57.51
C SER A 356 7.43 6.25 -56.57
N SER A 357 8.20 7.26 -57.01
CA SER A 357 9.19 7.93 -56.16
C SER A 357 8.53 8.77 -55.08
N GLU A 358 7.40 9.42 -55.39
CA GLU A 358 6.59 10.18 -54.44
C GLU A 358 6.03 9.25 -53.34
N ASP A 359 5.45 8.11 -53.72
CA ASP A 359 4.99 7.08 -52.77
C ASP A 359 6.13 6.58 -51.88
N THR A 360 7.33 6.40 -52.44
CA THR A 360 8.52 5.96 -51.68
C THR A 360 8.89 6.99 -50.61
N TRP A 361 8.93 8.27 -50.99
CA TRP A 361 9.19 9.37 -50.05
C TRP A 361 8.10 9.45 -48.97
N ILE A 362 6.82 9.46 -49.34
CA ILE A 362 5.69 9.53 -48.39
C ILE A 362 5.73 8.37 -47.39
N ASN A 363 5.98 7.15 -47.88
CA ASN A 363 6.07 5.97 -47.01
C ASN A 363 7.31 5.98 -46.12
N SER A 364 8.43 6.56 -46.57
CA SER A 364 9.60 6.78 -45.71
C SER A 364 9.34 7.84 -44.63
N LEU A 365 8.62 8.92 -44.96
CA LEU A 365 8.24 9.95 -44.00
C LEU A 365 7.30 9.41 -42.93
N ARG A 366 6.33 8.55 -43.33
CA ARG A 366 5.45 7.86 -42.38
C ARG A 366 6.25 6.98 -41.41
N ARG A 367 7.16 6.15 -41.95
CA ARG A 367 8.03 5.28 -41.15
C ARG A 367 8.93 6.04 -40.18
N TYR A 368 9.49 7.18 -40.61
CA TYR A 368 10.24 8.06 -39.71
C TYR A 368 9.38 8.57 -38.55
N LYS A 369 8.16 9.04 -38.82
CA LYS A 369 7.24 9.51 -37.78
C LYS A 369 6.84 8.40 -36.81
N GLU A 370 6.51 7.22 -37.33
CA GLU A 370 6.20 6.03 -36.52
C GLU A 370 7.39 5.65 -35.62
N SER A 371 8.61 5.60 -36.18
CA SER A 371 9.84 5.30 -35.43
C SER A 371 10.14 6.35 -34.35
N LEU A 372 9.91 7.64 -34.64
CA LEU A 372 10.05 8.72 -33.66
C LEU A 372 9.02 8.60 -32.53
N ASP A 373 7.78 8.22 -32.84
CA ASP A 373 6.73 8.03 -31.84
C ASP A 373 6.98 6.79 -30.96
N GLU A 374 7.42 5.67 -31.55
CA GLU A 374 7.90 4.50 -30.79
C GLU A 374 9.07 4.85 -29.86
N PHE A 375 9.98 5.68 -30.35
CA PHE A 375 11.10 6.18 -29.54
C PHE A 375 10.61 7.05 -28.37
N LYS A 376 9.71 8.01 -28.61
CA LYS A 376 9.08 8.83 -27.55
C LYS A 376 8.46 7.95 -26.47
N ILE A 377 7.71 6.91 -26.87
CA ILE A 377 7.10 5.95 -25.94
C ILE A 377 8.18 5.23 -25.11
N SER A 378 9.27 4.79 -25.75
CA SER A 378 10.35 4.04 -25.08
C SER A 378 11.02 4.85 -23.97
N ILE A 379 11.20 6.16 -24.18
CA ILE A 379 11.80 7.07 -23.20
C ILE A 379 10.77 7.67 -22.21
N GLY A 380 9.48 7.41 -22.42
CA GLY A 380 8.40 7.87 -21.54
C GLY A 380 7.88 9.28 -21.83
N LEU A 381 8.09 9.80 -23.04
CA LEU A 381 7.49 11.05 -23.51
C LEU A 381 6.11 10.80 -24.14
N SER A 382 5.25 11.82 -24.11
CA SER A 382 3.99 11.81 -24.88
C SER A 382 4.27 11.88 -26.39
N THR A 383 3.51 11.16 -27.20
CA THR A 383 3.57 11.20 -28.67
C THR A 383 3.28 12.60 -29.22
N ASP A 384 2.45 13.37 -28.52
CA ASP A 384 2.08 14.75 -28.89
C ASP A 384 3.20 15.76 -28.64
N SER A 385 4.31 15.34 -28.04
CA SER A 385 5.46 16.21 -27.78
C SER A 385 6.16 16.57 -29.08
N HIS A 386 6.30 17.87 -29.35
CA HIS A 386 7.03 18.41 -30.48
C HIS A 386 8.53 18.31 -30.23
N VAL A 387 9.09 17.13 -30.47
CA VAL A 387 10.52 16.85 -30.25
C VAL A 387 11.17 16.37 -31.53
N MET A 388 12.46 16.65 -31.63
CA MET A 388 13.32 16.23 -32.73
C MET A 388 14.65 15.74 -32.15
N LEU A 389 15.17 14.64 -32.67
CA LEU A 389 16.49 14.15 -32.28
C LEU A 389 17.58 14.99 -32.96
N ASP A 390 18.65 15.28 -32.22
CA ASP A 390 19.79 16.06 -32.71
C ASP A 390 20.55 15.30 -33.82
N PRO A 391 20.51 15.76 -35.09
CA PRO A 391 21.22 15.10 -36.19
C PRO A 391 22.75 15.15 -36.04
N LYS A 392 23.28 16.10 -35.23
CA LYS A 392 24.72 16.23 -35.01
C LYS A 392 25.31 14.98 -34.35
N GLU A 393 24.52 14.23 -33.58
CA GLU A 393 25.01 13.00 -32.92
C GLU A 393 25.39 11.92 -33.92
N LEU A 394 24.72 11.85 -35.09
CA LEU A 394 25.07 10.92 -36.16
C LEU A 394 26.39 11.33 -36.83
N VAL A 395 26.61 12.63 -37.00
CA VAL A 395 27.87 13.18 -37.55
C VAL A 395 29.04 12.87 -36.62
N LYS A 396 28.87 13.12 -35.31
CA LYS A 396 29.89 12.77 -34.29
C LYS A 396 30.22 11.29 -34.32
N LEU A 397 29.21 10.41 -34.37
CA LEU A 397 29.42 8.96 -34.44
C LEU A 397 30.25 8.56 -35.67
N LYS A 398 30.01 9.20 -36.81
CA LYS A 398 30.76 8.97 -38.05
C LYS A 398 32.21 9.45 -37.95
N GLU A 399 32.45 10.57 -37.26
CA GLU A 399 33.79 11.16 -37.08
C GLU A 399 34.62 10.41 -36.03
N GLU A 400 33.99 9.93 -34.96
CA GLU A 400 34.64 9.20 -33.86
C GLU A 400 34.90 7.71 -34.20
N GLY A 401 34.18 7.17 -35.18
CA GLY A 401 34.38 5.81 -35.71
C GLY A 401 33.54 4.75 -35.00
N LEU A 402 33.07 3.76 -35.78
CA LEU A 402 32.47 2.51 -35.27
C LEU A 402 33.54 1.55 -34.73
#